data_AF-A0A4W2CU94-F1
#
_entry.id   AF-A0A4W2CU94-F1
#
_cell.length_a   1.000
_cell.length_b   1.000
_cell.length_c   1.000
_cell.angle_alpha   90.00
_cell.angle_beta   90.00
_cell.angle_gamma   90.00
#
_symmetry.space_group_name_H-M   'P 1'
#
loop_
_entity.id
_entity.type
_entity.pdbx_description
1 polymer ?
#
loop_
_entity_poly.entity_id
_entity_poly.type
_entity_poly.pdbx_seq_one_letter_code
_entity_poly.pdbx_strand_id
1 'polypeptide(L)'
;DTACSPPPPLAEAPALPSCPAVFLPASKAHELLARWRRAGSYLLEELFEGHLEKECWEEICVYEEAREVFEDDETTDEFWRTYMGGSPCASQPCLNNGSCQDSIRGYACTCAPGYEGPNCAFAESECHPLRLDGCQHFCYPGPESYTCSCARGHKLGQDRRSCLPYGVRVEPSVLSAARGPREASRTFCLSRGR
;
A
#
# COMPACT_ATOMS: atom_id res chain seq x y z
N ASP A 1 -34.44 37.41 -30.63
CA ASP A 1 -35.54 36.92 -29.78
C ASP A 1 -35.76 35.43 -29.98
N THR A 2 -35.16 34.64 -29.10
CA THR A 2 -35.45 33.20 -29.00
C THR A 2 -35.42 32.85 -27.51
N ALA A 3 -36.59 32.85 -26.90
CA ALA A 3 -36.77 32.52 -25.48
C ALA A 3 -36.75 31.00 -25.29
N CYS A 4 -35.85 30.50 -24.44
CA CYS A 4 -35.91 29.11 -23.97
C CYS A 4 -37.03 28.99 -22.91
N SER A 5 -37.99 28.12 -23.16
CA SER A 5 -38.99 27.73 -22.16
C SER A 5 -38.39 26.68 -21.21
N PRO A 6 -38.75 26.68 -19.91
CA PRO A 6 -38.28 25.66 -18.97
C PRO A 6 -38.91 24.29 -19.27
N PRO A 7 -38.22 23.17 -18.98
CA PRO A 7 -38.79 21.83 -19.15
C PRO A 7 -39.86 21.55 -18.07
N PRO A 8 -40.84 20.68 -18.35
CA PRO A 8 -41.84 20.28 -17.37
C PRO A 8 -41.20 19.47 -16.22
N PRO A 9 -41.79 19.48 -15.01
CA PRO A 9 -41.28 18.67 -13.91
C PRO A 9 -41.40 17.18 -14.24
N LEU A 10 -40.32 16.45 -14.02
CA LEU A 10 -40.27 15.00 -14.14
C LEU A 10 -41.26 14.40 -13.12
N ALA A 11 -42.26 13.68 -13.62
CA ALA A 11 -43.16 12.89 -12.80
C ALA A 11 -42.35 11.85 -12.01
N GLU A 12 -42.67 11.70 -10.73
CA GLU A 12 -42.07 10.73 -9.82
C GLU A 12 -42.20 9.31 -10.41
N ALA A 13 -41.05 8.67 -10.65
CA ALA A 13 -41.01 7.27 -11.01
C ALA A 13 -41.44 6.42 -9.79
N PRO A 14 -42.28 5.39 -9.96
CA PRO A 14 -42.63 4.49 -8.87
C PRO A 14 -41.36 3.79 -8.37
N ALA A 15 -41.19 3.76 -7.04
CA ALA A 15 -40.08 3.11 -6.37
C ALA A 15 -40.00 1.64 -6.81
N LEU A 16 -38.92 1.29 -7.50
CA LEU A 16 -38.57 -0.10 -7.79
C LEU A 16 -38.36 -0.84 -6.45
N PRO A 17 -38.84 -2.08 -6.31
CA PRO A 17 -38.59 -2.87 -5.11
C PRO A 17 -37.08 -3.05 -4.94
N SER A 18 -36.57 -2.60 -3.81
CA SER A 18 -35.15 -2.69 -3.47
C SER A 18 -34.68 -4.13 -3.58
N CYS A 19 -33.73 -4.40 -4.48
CA CYS A 19 -32.94 -5.62 -4.40
C CYS A 19 -32.35 -5.72 -2.99
N PRO A 20 -32.40 -6.90 -2.33
CA PRO A 20 -31.75 -7.05 -1.03
C PRO A 20 -30.28 -6.72 -1.21
N ALA A 21 -29.83 -5.66 -0.55
CA ALA A 21 -28.44 -5.25 -0.60
C ALA A 21 -27.60 -6.39 -0.02
N VAL A 22 -26.72 -6.96 -0.85
CA VAL A 22 -25.76 -8.00 -0.45
C VAL A 22 -24.78 -7.46 0.60
N PHE A 23 -24.64 -6.13 0.68
CA PHE A 23 -23.78 -5.43 1.63
C PHE A 23 -24.59 -4.47 2.51
N LEU A 24 -24.26 -4.44 3.80
CA LEU A 24 -24.82 -3.47 4.72
C LEU A 24 -24.33 -2.05 4.37
N PRO A 25 -25.17 -1.01 4.60
CA PRO A 25 -24.75 0.37 4.47
C PRO A 25 -23.63 0.71 5.46
N ALA A 26 -22.75 1.65 5.10
CA ALA A 26 -21.56 2.01 5.88
C ALA A 26 -21.85 2.39 7.34
N SER A 27 -23.01 2.99 7.62
CA SER A 27 -23.47 3.33 8.99
C SER A 27 -23.75 2.10 9.86
N LYS A 28 -24.01 0.95 9.25
CA LYS A 28 -24.24 -0.35 9.90
C LYS A 28 -23.06 -1.30 9.78
N ALA A 29 -21.94 -0.87 9.16
CA ALA A 29 -20.75 -1.71 9.06
C ALA A 29 -20.21 -2.10 10.45
N HIS A 30 -20.39 -1.24 11.46
CA HIS A 30 -20.01 -1.54 12.84
C HIS A 30 -20.87 -2.65 13.46
N GLU A 31 -22.07 -2.95 12.94
CA GLU A 31 -22.94 -4.02 13.44
C GLU A 31 -22.35 -5.41 13.12
N LEU A 32 -21.46 -5.51 12.11
CA LEU A 32 -20.71 -6.73 11.76
C LEU A 32 -19.35 -6.84 12.44
N LEU A 33 -18.93 -5.86 13.25
CA LEU A 33 -17.70 -5.97 14.04
C LEU A 33 -17.84 -6.92 15.23
N ALA A 34 -19.01 -7.53 15.44
CA ALA A 34 -19.12 -8.81 16.11
C ALA A 34 -18.61 -9.92 15.17
N ARG A 35 -17.28 -9.96 14.98
CA ARG A 35 -16.59 -11.06 14.29
C ARG A 35 -16.97 -12.37 14.99
N TRP A 36 -17.84 -13.16 14.38
CA TRP A 36 -17.97 -14.56 14.74
C TRP A 36 -16.69 -15.27 14.30
N ARG A 37 -15.90 -15.64 15.30
CA ARG A 37 -14.72 -16.51 15.20
C ARG A 37 -15.09 -17.76 14.38
N ARG A 38 -14.27 -18.13 13.39
CA ARG A 38 -14.56 -19.31 12.57
C ARG A 38 -14.60 -20.52 13.50
N ALA A 39 -15.74 -21.19 13.60
CA ALA A 39 -15.84 -22.48 14.27
C ALA A 39 -15.05 -23.49 13.42
N GLY A 40 -13.80 -23.72 13.81
CA GLY A 40 -12.84 -24.56 13.11
C GLY A 40 -11.97 -25.33 14.08
N SER A 41 -12.62 -26.21 14.85
CA SER A 41 -12.07 -27.37 15.56
C SER A 41 -11.16 -27.11 16.77
N TYR A 42 -11.39 -27.93 17.82
CA TYR A 42 -10.63 -28.06 19.09
C TYR A 42 -10.56 -26.82 20.00
N LEU A 43 -11.60 -26.69 20.84
CA LEU A 43 -11.53 -26.46 22.29
C LEU A 43 -10.41 -25.52 22.81
N LEU A 44 -10.76 -24.23 22.99
CA LEU A 44 -10.27 -23.34 24.06
C LEU A 44 -8.87 -22.68 23.95
N GLU A 45 -8.26 -22.49 22.78
CA GLU A 45 -6.98 -21.75 22.71
C GLU A 45 -7.01 -20.31 22.16
N GLU A 46 -8.12 -19.83 21.60
CA GLU A 46 -8.17 -18.46 21.03
C GLU A 46 -8.80 -17.40 21.95
N LEU A 47 -9.03 -17.66 23.24
CA LEU A 47 -9.71 -16.71 24.16
C LEU A 47 -8.78 -16.04 25.18
N PHE A 48 -7.49 -16.33 25.20
CA PHE A 48 -6.56 -15.69 26.12
C PHE A 48 -5.46 -14.94 25.37
N GLU A 49 -5.21 -13.73 25.86
CA GLU A 49 -4.13 -12.78 25.56
C GLU A 49 -2.83 -13.47 25.11
N GLY A 50 -2.19 -12.98 24.04
CA GLY A 50 -1.09 -13.62 23.32
C GLY A 50 -0.05 -14.30 24.21
N HIS A 51 0.00 -15.63 24.16
CA HIS A 51 1.01 -16.43 24.85
C HIS A 51 2.32 -16.36 24.06
N LEU A 52 3.16 -15.33 24.35
CA LEU A 52 4.49 -15.15 23.74
C LEU A 52 5.32 -16.45 23.76
N GLU A 53 5.23 -17.21 24.86
CA GLU A 53 5.95 -18.47 25.04
C GLU A 53 5.46 -19.57 24.08
N LYS A 54 4.18 -19.55 23.70
CA LYS A 54 3.65 -20.54 22.76
C LYS A 54 3.87 -20.13 21.31
N GLU A 55 3.64 -18.87 20.97
CA GLU A 55 3.72 -18.41 19.57
C GLU A 55 5.14 -18.07 19.11
N CYS A 56 6.00 -17.57 20.00
CA CYS A 56 7.38 -17.21 19.65
C CYS A 56 8.41 -18.24 20.12
N TRP A 57 8.14 -19.05 21.15
CA TRP A 57 9.13 -20.02 21.64
C TRP A 57 8.82 -21.47 21.24
N GLU A 58 7.55 -21.86 21.21
CA GLU A 58 7.12 -23.18 20.71
C GLU A 58 6.82 -23.15 19.19
N GLU A 59 6.40 -22.00 18.65
CA GLU A 59 6.29 -21.69 17.22
C GLU A 59 7.18 -20.48 16.88
N ILE A 60 7.49 -20.25 15.59
CA ILE A 60 8.22 -19.04 15.17
C ILE A 60 7.19 -17.96 14.89
N CYS A 61 7.14 -16.92 15.72
CA CYS A 61 6.21 -15.80 15.53
C CYS A 61 6.76 -14.75 14.56
N VAL A 62 5.88 -13.95 13.97
CA VAL A 62 6.25 -12.76 13.17
C VAL A 62 6.29 -11.49 14.04
N TYR A 63 7.01 -10.46 13.58
CA TYR A 63 7.19 -9.20 14.34
C TYR A 63 5.87 -8.56 14.83
N GLU A 64 4.78 -8.65 14.04
CA GLU A 64 3.48 -8.10 14.44
C GLU A 64 2.86 -8.85 15.64
N GLU A 65 3.10 -10.16 15.75
CA GLU A 65 2.63 -10.96 16.90
C GLU A 65 3.43 -10.61 18.16
N ALA A 66 4.75 -10.41 18.04
CA ALA A 66 5.56 -9.89 19.14
C ALA A 66 5.09 -8.48 19.58
N ARG A 67 4.73 -7.62 18.62
CA ARG A 67 4.22 -6.26 18.88
C ARG A 67 2.87 -6.27 19.61
N GLU A 68 2.02 -7.25 19.34
CA GLU A 68 0.74 -7.44 20.04
C GLU A 68 0.93 -7.82 21.52
N VAL A 69 2.07 -8.41 21.90
CA VAL A 69 2.39 -8.75 23.29
C VAL A 69 2.97 -7.57 24.05
N PHE A 70 3.94 -6.85 23.47
CA PHE A 70 4.63 -5.77 24.18
C PHE A 70 3.86 -4.44 24.15
N GLU A 71 2.93 -4.27 23.21
CA GLU A 71 2.14 -3.04 22.99
C GLU A 71 3.00 -1.77 22.75
N ASP A 72 4.31 -1.91 22.58
CA ASP A 72 5.29 -0.84 22.42
C ASP A 72 6.40 -1.24 21.43
N ASP A 73 6.75 -0.33 20.52
CA ASP A 73 7.67 -0.60 19.42
C ASP A 73 9.13 -0.72 19.91
N GLU A 74 9.54 0.01 20.96
CA GLU A 74 10.94 0.03 21.43
C GLU A 74 11.31 -1.28 22.14
N THR A 75 10.44 -1.74 23.03
CA THR A 75 10.57 -3.04 23.72
C THR A 75 10.43 -4.23 22.77
N THR A 76 9.52 -4.15 21.79
CA THR A 76 9.42 -5.15 20.71
C THR A 76 10.73 -5.25 19.93
N ASP A 77 11.32 -4.11 19.56
CA ASP A 77 12.59 -4.06 18.82
C ASP A 77 13.78 -4.62 19.62
N GLU A 78 13.84 -4.39 20.93
CA GLU A 78 14.86 -4.97 21.81
C GLU A 78 14.72 -6.50 21.94
N PHE A 79 13.50 -6.98 22.15
CA PHE A 79 13.19 -8.41 22.15
C PHE A 79 13.57 -9.05 20.81
N TRP A 80 13.14 -8.44 19.71
CA TRP A 80 13.29 -8.99 18.37
C TRP A 80 14.75 -9.08 17.91
N ARG A 81 15.60 -8.11 18.29
CA ARG A 81 17.06 -8.17 18.05
C ARG A 81 17.70 -9.39 18.69
N THR A 82 17.23 -9.79 19.86
CA THR A 82 17.76 -10.94 20.61
C THR A 82 17.15 -12.25 20.11
N TYR A 83 15.84 -12.24 19.83
CA TYR A 83 15.07 -13.40 19.39
C TYR A 83 15.48 -13.92 18.01
N MET A 84 15.60 -13.03 17.01
CA MET A 84 16.03 -13.47 15.67
C MET A 84 17.53 -13.80 15.61
N GLY A 85 18.36 -13.17 16.46
CA GLY A 85 19.77 -13.53 16.73
C GLY A 85 20.72 -13.58 15.53
N GLY A 86 20.23 -13.32 14.32
CA GLY A 86 20.92 -13.49 13.05
C GLY A 86 20.44 -12.45 12.05
N SER A 87 21.39 -12.02 11.22
CA SER A 87 21.15 -11.08 10.11
C SER A 87 20.19 -11.72 9.09
N PRO A 88 19.03 -11.11 8.79
CA PRO A 88 18.17 -11.56 7.69
C PRO A 88 18.88 -11.52 6.34
N CYS A 89 19.97 -10.76 6.21
CA CYS A 89 20.85 -10.80 5.05
C CYS A 89 21.75 -12.03 4.94
N ALA A 90 21.92 -12.84 6.00
CA ALA A 90 22.76 -14.04 5.97
C ALA A 90 22.27 -15.10 4.96
N SER A 91 20.97 -15.16 4.69
CA SER A 91 20.39 -16.02 3.66
C SER A 91 20.56 -15.48 2.23
N GLN A 92 21.25 -14.35 2.06
CA GLN A 92 21.47 -13.66 0.78
C GLN A 92 20.17 -13.48 -0.03
N PRO A 93 19.14 -12.82 0.54
CA PRO A 93 17.84 -12.72 -0.11
C PRO A 93 17.84 -11.78 -1.33
N CYS A 94 18.79 -10.85 -1.41
CA CYS A 94 18.90 -9.92 -2.53
C CYS A 94 19.61 -10.56 -3.73
N LEU A 95 18.87 -10.73 -4.83
CA LEU A 95 19.36 -11.32 -6.07
C LEU A 95 20.03 -10.28 -6.97
N ASN A 96 20.59 -10.74 -8.09
CA ASN A 96 21.10 -9.90 -9.18
C ASN A 96 22.07 -8.79 -8.71
N ASN A 97 22.99 -9.16 -7.82
CA ASN A 97 24.01 -8.25 -7.26
C ASN A 97 23.41 -7.08 -6.45
N GLY A 98 22.21 -7.24 -5.89
CA GLY A 98 21.63 -6.32 -4.93
C GLY A 98 22.38 -6.35 -3.60
N SER A 99 22.51 -5.18 -2.96
CA SER A 99 23.10 -5.06 -1.62
C SER A 99 22.03 -5.23 -0.55
N CYS A 100 22.26 -6.15 0.38
CA CYS A 100 21.34 -6.40 1.49
C CYS A 100 21.69 -5.54 2.69
N GLN A 101 20.68 -4.90 3.28
CA GLN A 101 20.78 -4.17 4.53
C GLN A 101 19.85 -4.80 5.56
N ASP A 102 20.40 -5.14 6.73
CA ASP A 102 19.62 -5.63 7.85
C ASP A 102 18.71 -4.53 8.38
N SER A 103 17.49 -4.92 8.71
CA SER A 103 16.49 -4.08 9.36
C SER A 103 15.96 -4.82 10.58
N ILE A 104 15.48 -4.09 11.58
CA ILE A 104 14.85 -4.71 12.76
C ILE A 104 13.66 -5.55 12.32
N ARG A 105 12.91 -5.10 11.31
CA ARG A 105 11.73 -5.82 10.80
C ARG A 105 12.05 -6.80 9.66
N GLY A 106 13.33 -7.15 9.44
CA GLY A 106 13.75 -8.09 8.37
C GLY A 106 14.96 -7.59 7.57
N TYR A 107 14.83 -7.49 6.26
CA TYR A 107 15.89 -6.95 5.38
C TYR A 107 15.31 -5.97 4.38
N ALA A 108 16.18 -5.11 3.84
CA ALA A 108 15.91 -4.28 2.68
C ALA A 108 16.99 -4.51 1.63
N CYS A 109 16.58 -4.67 0.37
CA CYS A 109 17.51 -4.79 -0.74
C CYS A 109 17.65 -3.45 -1.47
N THR A 110 18.90 -3.03 -1.68
CA THR A 110 19.24 -1.98 -2.64
C THR A 110 19.64 -2.64 -3.95
N CYS A 111 18.80 -2.52 -4.97
CA CYS A 111 19.01 -3.21 -6.24
C CYS A 111 20.08 -2.56 -7.12
N ALA A 112 20.80 -3.40 -7.86
CA ALA A 112 21.69 -2.95 -8.91
C ALA A 112 20.88 -2.30 -10.07
N PRO A 113 21.49 -1.39 -10.86
CA PRO A 113 20.81 -0.74 -11.97
C PRO A 113 20.19 -1.76 -12.94
N GLY A 114 18.92 -1.56 -13.31
CA GLY A 114 18.20 -2.46 -14.21
C GLY A 114 17.48 -3.62 -13.52
N TYR A 115 17.51 -3.70 -12.18
CA TYR A 115 16.75 -4.66 -11.39
C TYR A 115 15.88 -3.99 -10.34
N GLU A 116 14.71 -4.58 -10.07
CA GLU A 116 13.76 -4.09 -9.09
C GLU A 116 13.02 -5.21 -8.33
N GLY A 117 12.14 -4.79 -7.43
CA GLY A 117 11.39 -5.66 -6.53
C GLY A 117 12.04 -5.80 -5.15
N PRO A 118 11.34 -6.43 -4.19
CA PRO A 118 11.79 -6.53 -2.80
C PRO A 118 13.12 -7.28 -2.66
N ASN A 119 13.37 -8.23 -3.57
CA ASN A 119 14.56 -9.09 -3.58
C ASN A 119 15.44 -8.86 -4.81
N CYS A 120 15.21 -7.77 -5.56
CA CYS A 120 15.91 -7.48 -6.82
C CYS A 120 15.82 -8.61 -7.85
N ALA A 121 14.74 -9.40 -7.81
CA ALA A 121 14.57 -10.59 -8.64
C ALA A 121 14.22 -10.27 -10.09
N PHE A 122 13.68 -9.08 -10.35
CA PHE A 122 13.06 -8.74 -11.63
C PHE A 122 13.90 -7.73 -12.40
N ALA A 123 14.04 -7.91 -13.71
CA ALA A 123 14.65 -6.92 -14.57
C ALA A 123 13.65 -5.78 -14.84
N GLU A 124 14.10 -4.53 -14.80
CA GLU A 124 13.27 -3.34 -15.07
C GLU A 124 12.59 -3.38 -16.45
N SER A 125 13.04 -4.23 -17.38
CA SER A 125 12.47 -4.36 -18.73
C SER A 125 11.19 -5.20 -18.82
N GLU A 126 10.76 -5.84 -17.73
CA GLU A 126 9.61 -6.75 -17.72
C GLU A 126 8.34 -6.07 -17.20
N CYS A 127 7.16 -6.54 -17.64
CA CYS A 127 5.89 -6.08 -17.08
C CYS A 127 5.48 -6.94 -15.89
N HIS A 128 5.46 -6.40 -14.68
CA HIS A 128 5.11 -7.10 -13.46
C HIS A 128 3.58 -7.06 -13.20
N PRO A 129 2.97 -8.19 -12.79
CA PRO A 129 1.51 -8.29 -12.60
C PRO A 129 0.98 -7.53 -11.37
N LEU A 130 1.83 -7.24 -10.37
CA LEU A 130 1.43 -6.53 -9.14
C LEU A 130 1.98 -5.10 -9.03
N ARG A 131 2.92 -4.74 -9.89
CA ARG A 131 3.53 -3.41 -9.98
C ARG A 131 3.62 -3.13 -11.45
N LEU A 132 2.92 -2.12 -11.95
CA LEU A 132 2.88 -1.81 -13.38
C LEU A 132 4.21 -1.22 -13.91
N ASP A 133 5.33 -1.51 -13.26
CA ASP A 133 6.71 -1.09 -13.61
C ASP A 133 6.79 0.42 -13.83
N GLY A 134 6.11 1.16 -12.97
CA GLY A 134 6.02 2.62 -13.02
C GLY A 134 5.03 3.17 -14.07
N CYS A 135 4.31 2.34 -14.82
CA CYS A 135 3.13 2.76 -15.57
C CYS A 135 1.98 3.06 -14.60
N GLN A 136 1.23 4.13 -14.85
CA GLN A 136 0.12 4.52 -13.98
C GLN A 136 -1.10 3.58 -14.10
N HIS A 137 -1.35 3.00 -15.29
CA HIS A 137 -2.53 2.16 -15.55
C HIS A 137 -2.21 0.77 -16.08
N PHE A 138 -1.65 0.64 -17.29
CA PHE A 138 -1.41 -0.67 -17.91
C PHE A 138 0.02 -0.76 -18.43
N CYS A 139 0.61 -1.95 -18.32
CA CYS A 139 1.93 -2.29 -18.84
C CYS A 139 1.78 -3.46 -19.82
N TYR A 140 2.44 -3.39 -20.98
CA TYR A 140 2.55 -4.50 -21.92
C TYR A 140 4.01 -4.82 -22.24
N PRO A 141 4.43 -6.10 -22.17
CA PRO A 141 5.78 -6.49 -22.54
C PRO A 141 5.99 -6.30 -24.05
N GLY A 142 7.18 -5.85 -24.43
CA GLY A 142 7.62 -5.68 -25.82
C GLY A 142 8.96 -6.38 -26.06
N PRO A 143 9.48 -6.33 -27.30
CA PRO A 143 10.63 -7.15 -27.72
C PRO A 143 11.97 -6.75 -27.10
N GLU A 144 12.13 -5.48 -26.70
CA GLU A 144 13.36 -4.95 -26.07
C GLU A 144 13.09 -4.26 -24.72
N SER A 145 11.82 -4.01 -24.40
CA SER A 145 11.36 -3.30 -23.20
C SER A 145 9.83 -3.42 -23.11
N TYR A 146 9.21 -2.81 -22.10
CA TYR A 146 7.77 -2.71 -21.96
C TYR A 146 7.23 -1.36 -22.46
N THR A 147 5.92 -1.32 -22.71
CA THR A 147 5.20 -0.11 -23.06
C THR A 147 4.02 0.13 -22.12
N CYS A 148 3.87 1.37 -21.66
CA CYS A 148 2.73 1.76 -20.84
C CYS A 148 1.55 2.17 -21.72
N SER A 149 0.33 1.89 -21.26
CA SER A 149 -0.88 2.42 -21.87
C SER A 149 -1.90 2.86 -20.83
N CYS A 150 -2.90 3.61 -21.27
CA CYS A 150 -3.87 4.24 -20.40
C CYS A 150 -5.30 3.74 -20.68
N ALA A 151 -6.11 3.69 -19.63
CA ALA A 151 -7.55 3.51 -19.76
C ALA A 151 -8.19 4.61 -20.62
N ARG A 152 -9.38 4.31 -21.16
CA ARG A 152 -10.18 5.28 -21.92
C ARG A 152 -10.38 6.55 -21.09
N GLY A 153 -10.40 7.70 -21.75
CA GLY A 153 -10.48 8.98 -21.03
C GLY A 153 -9.11 9.52 -20.61
N HIS A 154 -8.00 8.82 -20.85
CA HIS A 154 -6.65 9.29 -20.54
C HIS A 154 -5.68 9.16 -21.72
N LYS A 155 -4.74 10.10 -21.83
CA LYS A 155 -3.58 10.05 -22.73
C LYS A 155 -2.31 9.76 -21.96
N LEU A 156 -1.40 9.00 -22.55
CA LEU A 156 -0.07 8.78 -21.99
C LEU A 156 0.70 10.12 -21.98
N GLY A 157 1.31 10.42 -20.83
CA GLY A 157 2.12 11.61 -20.60
C GLY A 157 3.45 11.55 -21.35
N GLN A 158 4.18 12.67 -21.33
CA GLN A 158 5.50 12.76 -21.97
C GLN A 158 6.56 11.88 -21.29
N ASP A 159 6.38 11.58 -20.00
CA ASP A 159 7.21 10.64 -19.25
C ASP A 159 7.01 9.18 -19.69
N ARG A 160 6.06 8.91 -20.60
CA ARG A 160 5.65 7.59 -21.07
C ARG A 160 5.20 6.64 -19.96
N ARG A 161 4.79 7.19 -18.81
CA ARG A 161 4.46 6.44 -17.59
C ARG A 161 3.15 6.91 -16.98
N SER A 162 2.96 8.23 -16.89
CA SER A 162 1.75 8.84 -16.33
C SER A 162 0.61 8.87 -17.35
N CYS A 163 -0.61 8.77 -16.88
CA CYS A 163 -1.85 8.84 -17.66
C CYS A 163 -2.62 10.11 -17.27
N LEU A 164 -2.75 11.04 -18.21
CA LEU A 164 -3.42 12.33 -18.03
C LEU A 164 -4.83 12.29 -18.60
N PRO A 165 -5.87 12.77 -17.91
CA PRO A 165 -7.23 12.79 -18.44
C PRO A 165 -7.35 13.68 -19.69
N TYR A 166 -8.16 13.26 -20.67
CA TYR A 166 -8.47 14.09 -21.85
C TYR A 166 -9.30 15.30 -21.41
N GLY A 167 -8.77 16.50 -21.60
CA GLY A 167 -9.53 17.75 -21.43
C GLY A 167 -9.44 18.47 -20.09
N VAL A 168 -8.57 18.04 -19.17
CA VAL A 168 -8.26 18.84 -17.98
C VAL A 168 -7.09 19.78 -18.30
N ARG A 169 -7.34 21.10 -18.33
CA ARG A 169 -6.25 22.08 -18.25
C ARG A 169 -5.68 22.00 -16.85
N VAL A 170 -4.49 21.42 -16.71
CA VAL A 170 -3.75 21.48 -15.44
C VAL A 170 -3.29 22.92 -15.28
N GLU A 171 -3.88 23.64 -14.33
CA GLU A 171 -3.35 24.93 -13.87
C GLU A 171 -1.89 24.72 -13.44
N PRO A 172 -0.95 25.60 -13.81
CA PRO A 172 0.49 25.40 -13.60
C PRO A 172 0.91 25.19 -12.14
N SER A 173 0.04 25.52 -11.19
CA SER A 173 0.26 25.44 -9.75
C SER A 173 0.30 24.01 -9.18
N VAL A 174 -0.15 22.98 -9.91
CA VAL A 174 -0.11 21.57 -9.44
C VAL A 174 1.18 20.85 -9.84
N LEU A 175 1.91 21.34 -10.84
CA LEU A 175 3.20 20.77 -11.27
C LEU A 175 4.32 20.89 -10.22
N SER A 176 4.14 21.75 -9.21
CA SER A 176 5.16 21.98 -8.18
C SER A 176 5.00 21.11 -6.92
N ALA A 177 3.93 20.30 -6.82
CA ALA A 177 3.68 19.45 -5.65
C ALA A 177 4.22 18.01 -5.77
N ALA A 178 4.71 17.61 -6.95
CA ALA A 178 5.28 16.27 -7.18
C ALA A 178 6.81 16.21 -6.98
N ARG A 179 7.44 17.26 -6.45
CA ARG A 179 8.76 17.14 -5.82
C ARG A 179 8.52 16.99 -4.32
N GLY A 180 8.67 15.76 -3.84
CA GLY A 180 8.72 15.48 -2.41
C GLY A 180 9.70 16.43 -1.69
N PRO A 181 9.43 16.78 -0.42
CA PRO A 181 10.30 17.68 0.31
C PRO A 181 11.71 17.07 0.38
N ARG A 182 12.68 17.75 -0.23
CA ARG A 182 14.09 17.55 0.11
C ARG A 182 14.27 17.99 1.56
N GLU A 183 14.93 17.15 2.34
CA GLU A 183 15.40 17.48 3.69
C GLU A 183 16.04 18.87 3.70
N ALA A 184 15.42 19.77 4.46
CA ALA A 184 16.06 20.98 4.91
C ALA A 184 15.88 21.03 6.42
N SER A 185 16.98 20.78 7.12
CA SER A 185 17.14 20.88 8.58
C SER A 185 16.25 21.96 9.19
N ARG A 186 15.32 21.55 10.06
CA ARG A 186 14.62 22.49 10.93
C ARG A 186 15.62 22.98 11.99
N THR A 187 16.25 24.12 11.71
CA THR A 187 16.88 24.94 12.74
C THR A 187 15.78 25.45 13.68
N PHE A 188 15.92 25.14 14.96
CA PHE A 188 15.03 25.56 16.04
C PHE A 188 15.09 27.09 16.18
N CYS A 189 14.06 27.82 15.77
CA CYS A 189 13.89 29.21 16.17
C CYS A 189 13.18 29.25 17.53
N LEU A 190 13.96 29.37 18.62
CA LEU A 190 13.43 29.83 19.91
C LEU A 190 13.06 31.31 19.78
N SER A 191 11.76 31.60 19.66
CA SER A 191 11.24 32.96 19.82
C SER A 191 11.29 33.35 21.30
N ARG A 192 12.21 34.24 21.64
CA ARG A 192 12.10 35.09 22.84
C ARG A 192 10.94 36.09 22.63
N GLY A 193 10.08 36.20 23.65
CA GLY A 193 9.45 37.47 24.04
C GLY A 193 7.92 37.49 24.08
N ARG A 194 7.35 37.41 25.28
CA ARG A 194 6.93 38.59 26.05
C ARG A 194 6.81 38.26 27.52
#